data_AF-A0A950VG19-F1
#
_entry.id   AF-A0A950VG19-F1
#
_cell.length_a   1.000
_cell.length_b   1.000
_cell.length_c   1.000
_cell.angle_alpha   90.00
_cell.angle_beta   90.00
_cell.angle_gamma   90.00
#
_symmetry.space_group_name_H-M   'P 1'
#
loop_
_entity.id
_entity.type
_entity.pdbx_description
1 polymer ?
#
loop_
_entity_poly.entity_id
_entity_poly.type
_entity_poly.pdbx_seq_one_letter_code
_entity_poly.pdbx_strand_id
1 'polypeptide(L)'
;MWSPSRLFRRQNLPPRRPKALPGYQLRLEYLETRMAPAVVPAGFTDTLITGALSAPTAMEFAPDGRLFVAQQGGSLRVIKNDTLLPTPFLSLNVDSTGERGLLGVTFDPQFAIDHYVYVYYTVPGNSALGVAPHNRVSRFTANGDVAMAGSETPLLDLEPLGPSNHNGGAIHFGPDGKLYIAVGDNAKGSNSQSLNTRLGKILRINPDGSIPVNPFDSMTTGV
;
A
#
# COMPACT_ATOMS: atom_id res chain seq x y z
N MET A 1 0.85 -50.30 -14.93
CA MET A 1 1.74 -51.39 -14.44
C MET A 1 2.44 -50.84 -13.20
N TRP A 2 1.81 -50.96 -12.02
CA TRP A 2 2.05 -51.99 -10.98
C TRP A 2 3.40 -51.88 -10.25
N SER A 3 3.26 -51.63 -8.94
CA SER A 3 4.27 -51.56 -7.84
C SER A 3 5.01 -52.89 -7.63
N PRO A 4 6.08 -52.96 -6.80
CA PRO A 4 5.83 -53.28 -5.39
C PRO A 4 6.78 -52.64 -4.35
N SER A 5 6.18 -52.40 -3.20
CA SER A 5 6.73 -52.10 -1.88
C SER A 5 7.62 -53.23 -1.31
N ARG A 6 8.58 -52.89 -0.42
CA ARG A 6 9.13 -53.83 0.58
C ARG A 6 9.10 -53.24 1.98
N LEU A 7 8.47 -54.00 2.88
CA LEU A 7 8.44 -53.80 4.33
C LEU A 7 9.82 -54.06 4.95
N PHE A 8 10.19 -53.27 5.96
CA PHE A 8 11.22 -53.65 6.93
C PHE A 8 10.59 -53.96 8.29
N ARG A 9 10.97 -55.12 8.82
CA ARG A 9 10.55 -55.75 10.07
C ARG A 9 11.25 -55.07 11.26
N ARG A 10 10.50 -54.61 12.28
CA ARG A 10 11.08 -54.14 13.54
C ARG A 10 11.72 -55.31 14.31
N GLN A 11 13.00 -55.18 14.66
CA GLN A 11 13.60 -55.94 15.76
C GLN A 11 13.46 -55.13 17.06
N ASN A 12 12.94 -55.76 18.10
CA ASN A 12 12.83 -55.17 19.44
C ASN A 12 14.21 -55.17 20.12
N LEU A 13 14.79 -53.99 20.30
CA LEU A 13 15.93 -53.78 21.20
C LEU A 13 15.42 -53.28 22.56
N PRO A 14 16.02 -53.72 23.69
CA PRO A 14 15.62 -53.27 25.03
C PRO A 14 15.86 -51.76 25.22
N PRO A 15 15.08 -51.08 26.08
CA PRO A 15 15.14 -49.64 26.23
C PRO A 15 16.50 -49.21 26.81
N ARG A 16 17.25 -48.40 26.05
CA ARG A 16 18.41 -47.68 26.58
C ARG A 16 17.90 -46.58 27.51
N ARG A 17 18.32 -46.62 28.78
CA ARG A 17 18.11 -45.50 29.72
C ARG A 17 18.79 -44.25 29.14
N PRO A 18 18.09 -43.10 29.00
CA PRO A 18 18.75 -41.87 28.61
C PRO A 18 19.71 -41.45 29.74
N LYS A 19 20.99 -41.21 29.39
CA LYS A 19 21.84 -40.34 30.21
C LYS A 19 21.21 -38.96 30.18
N ALA A 20 20.98 -38.36 31.35
CA ALA A 20 20.55 -36.97 31.43
C ALA A 20 21.61 -36.07 30.77
N LEU A 21 21.26 -35.48 29.63
CA LEU A 21 22.01 -34.39 29.04
C LEU A 21 21.70 -33.11 29.84
N PRO A 22 22.65 -32.18 30.00
CA PRO A 22 22.36 -30.89 30.63
C PRO A 22 21.16 -30.26 29.93
N GLY A 23 20.16 -29.86 30.72
CA GLY A 23 18.88 -29.38 30.22
C GLY A 23 19.06 -28.20 29.26
N TYR A 24 18.91 -28.45 27.97
CA TYR A 24 18.50 -27.41 27.04
C TYR A 24 17.04 -27.11 27.39
N GLN A 25 16.82 -26.09 28.22
CA GLN A 25 15.53 -25.43 28.19
C GLN A 25 15.40 -24.76 26.83
N LEU A 26 14.45 -25.20 26.02
CA LEU A 26 13.95 -24.39 24.93
C LEU A 26 13.26 -23.18 25.58
N ARG A 27 14.02 -22.11 25.76
CA ARG A 27 13.45 -20.81 26.05
C ARG A 27 12.78 -20.37 24.75
N LEU A 28 11.47 -20.23 24.74
CA LEU A 28 10.78 -19.34 23.82
C LEU A 28 11.29 -17.94 24.14
N GLU A 29 12.43 -17.58 23.57
CA GLU A 29 12.78 -16.18 23.44
C GLU A 29 11.75 -15.62 22.49
N TYR A 30 10.85 -14.77 23.01
CA TYR A 30 10.15 -13.81 22.17
C TYR A 30 11.23 -13.19 21.29
N LEU A 31 11.13 -13.37 19.97
CA LEU A 31 12.04 -12.73 19.02
C LEU A 31 12.12 -11.27 19.42
N GLU A 32 13.27 -10.89 19.95
CA GLU A 32 13.53 -9.54 20.41
C GLU A 32 13.13 -8.55 19.31
N THR A 33 12.61 -7.39 19.71
CA THR A 33 12.48 -6.20 18.85
C THR A 33 13.89 -5.73 18.43
N ARG A 34 14.64 -6.54 17.68
CA ARG A 34 15.97 -6.19 17.20
C ARG A 34 15.82 -5.29 16.00
N MET A 35 15.98 -4.00 16.25
CA MET A 35 16.42 -3.03 15.26
C MET A 35 17.92 -3.23 15.01
N ALA A 36 18.31 -4.35 14.42
CA ALA A 36 19.64 -4.50 13.89
C ALA A 36 19.59 -4.09 12.41
N PRO A 37 20.46 -3.17 11.93
CA PRO A 37 20.54 -2.87 10.51
C PRO A 37 20.74 -4.16 9.73
N ALA A 38 20.05 -4.29 8.60
CA ALA A 38 20.17 -5.46 7.74
C ALA A 38 21.64 -5.63 7.31
N VAL A 39 22.09 -6.88 7.19
CA VAL A 39 23.35 -7.16 6.51
C VAL A 39 23.12 -6.89 5.03
N VAL A 40 23.52 -5.70 4.59
CA VAL A 40 23.37 -5.27 3.19
C VAL A 40 24.61 -5.65 2.37
N PRO A 41 24.48 -5.81 1.03
CA PRO A 41 25.61 -6.10 0.16
C PRO A 41 26.74 -5.06 0.29
N ALA A 42 27.95 -5.45 -0.10
CA ALA A 42 29.09 -4.53 -0.11
C ALA A 42 28.77 -3.25 -0.93
N GLY A 43 29.08 -2.08 -0.35
CA GLY A 43 28.77 -0.78 -0.95
C GLY A 43 27.40 -0.18 -0.56
N PHE A 44 26.60 -0.89 0.24
CA PHE A 44 25.35 -0.38 0.80
C PHE A 44 25.46 -0.17 2.31
N THR A 45 24.61 0.71 2.83
CA THR A 45 24.40 0.93 4.26
C THR A 45 22.91 0.94 4.55
N ASP A 46 22.50 0.33 5.65
CA ASP A 46 21.15 0.43 6.20
C ASP A 46 21.19 1.37 7.41
N THR A 47 20.30 2.36 7.45
CA THR A 47 20.24 3.36 8.52
C THR A 47 18.80 3.61 8.90
N LEU A 48 18.50 3.47 10.19
CA LEU A 48 17.19 3.77 10.71
C LEU A 48 16.96 5.28 10.76
N ILE A 49 15.96 5.75 10.02
CA ILE A 49 15.48 7.13 10.10
C ILE A 49 14.45 7.30 11.22
N THR A 50 13.46 6.42 11.29
CA THR A 50 12.44 6.45 12.37
C THR A 50 11.79 5.08 12.57
N GLY A 51 11.54 4.73 13.84
CA GLY A 51 10.76 3.55 14.24
C GLY A 51 9.30 3.87 14.60
N ALA A 52 8.86 5.12 14.44
CA ALA A 52 7.58 5.62 14.96
C ALA A 52 6.43 5.64 13.92
N LEU A 53 6.62 5.00 12.77
CA LEU A 53 5.59 4.79 11.75
C LEU A 53 4.74 3.57 12.09
N SER A 54 3.44 3.62 11.79
CA SER A 54 2.52 2.49 11.99
C SER A 54 1.93 2.05 10.66
N ALA A 55 2.13 0.78 10.30
CA ALA A 55 1.66 0.15 9.05
C ALA A 55 1.90 1.02 7.80
N PRO A 56 3.17 1.33 7.44
CA PRO A 56 3.47 2.09 6.23
C PRO A 56 3.07 1.30 4.97
N THR A 57 2.46 1.97 4.00
CA THR A 57 1.90 1.35 2.78
C THR A 57 2.55 1.87 1.50
N ALA A 58 2.90 3.17 1.48
CA ALA A 58 3.58 3.82 0.37
C ALA A 58 4.48 4.95 0.88
N MET A 59 5.46 5.34 0.08
CA MET A 59 6.29 6.50 0.36
C MET A 59 6.75 7.17 -0.94
N GLU A 60 6.89 8.49 -0.92
CA GLU A 60 7.41 9.25 -2.05
C GLU A 60 8.19 10.48 -1.57
N PHE A 61 9.29 10.77 -2.26
CA PHE A 61 10.02 12.02 -2.05
C PHE A 61 9.30 13.15 -2.78
N ALA A 62 8.95 14.20 -2.05
CA ALA A 62 8.51 15.44 -2.64
C ALA A 62 9.68 16.11 -3.39
N PRO A 63 9.41 16.91 -4.44
CA PRO A 63 10.45 17.66 -5.14
C PRO A 63 11.29 18.61 -4.27
N ASP A 64 10.80 18.97 -3.08
CA ASP A 64 11.53 19.78 -2.09
C ASP A 64 12.43 18.97 -1.13
N GLY A 65 12.52 17.65 -1.31
CA GLY A 65 13.39 16.75 -0.57
C GLY A 65 12.78 16.12 0.69
N ARG A 66 11.55 16.50 1.08
CA ARG A 66 10.83 15.81 2.16
C ARG A 66 10.39 14.41 1.72
N LEU A 67 10.44 13.44 2.63
CA LEU A 67 9.89 12.10 2.40
C LEU A 67 8.51 12.01 3.02
N PHE A 68 7.50 11.68 2.21
CA PHE A 68 6.15 11.46 2.67
C PHE A 68 5.89 9.96 2.77
N VAL A 69 5.27 9.53 3.87
CA VAL A 69 4.98 8.11 4.13
C VAL A 69 3.51 7.95 4.46
N ALA A 70 2.79 7.24 3.59
CA ALA A 70 1.42 6.82 3.83
C ALA A 70 1.39 5.72 4.89
N GLN A 71 0.51 5.87 5.87
CA GLN A 71 0.17 4.83 6.82
C GLN A 71 -1.23 4.29 6.52
N GLN A 72 -1.39 2.96 6.57
CA GLN A 72 -2.64 2.27 6.24
C GLN A 72 -3.88 2.89 6.91
N GLY A 73 -3.74 3.31 8.18
CA GLY A 73 -4.81 3.93 8.97
C GLY A 73 -5.21 5.35 8.57
N GLY A 74 -4.69 5.90 7.47
CA GLY A 74 -5.15 7.17 6.89
C GLY A 74 -4.24 8.38 7.14
N SER A 75 -3.15 8.23 7.88
CA SER A 75 -2.19 9.31 8.14
C SER A 75 -1.12 9.37 7.05
N LEU A 76 -0.93 10.54 6.44
CA LEU A 76 0.25 10.83 5.62
C LEU A 76 1.28 11.54 6.49
N ARG A 77 2.42 10.90 6.74
CA ARG A 77 3.50 11.44 7.58
C ARG A 77 4.58 12.11 6.75
N VAL A 78 5.30 13.04 7.36
CA VAL A 78 6.43 13.74 6.74
C VAL A 78 7.68 13.46 7.54
N ILE A 79 8.74 13.09 6.84
CA ILE A 79 10.11 13.06 7.32
C ILE A 79 10.86 14.19 6.62
N LYS A 80 11.50 15.04 7.41
CA LYS A 80 12.23 16.22 6.94
C LYS A 80 13.54 16.30 7.70
N ASN A 81 14.66 16.38 6.98
CA ASN A 81 16.00 16.36 7.58
C ASN A 81 16.18 15.15 8.53
N ASP A 82 15.87 13.95 8.03
CA ASP A 82 15.93 12.67 8.75
C ASP A 82 15.10 12.61 10.05
N THR A 83 14.16 13.53 10.24
CA THR A 83 13.30 13.61 11.43
C THR A 83 11.84 13.45 11.04
N LEU A 84 11.15 12.51 11.67
CA LEU A 84 9.70 12.37 11.58
C LEU A 84 9.01 13.55 12.26
N LEU A 85 8.19 14.30 11.53
CA LEU A 85 7.44 15.41 12.10
C LEU A 85 6.34 14.91 13.06
N PRO A 86 6.09 15.66 14.16
CA PRO A 86 5.09 15.26 15.15
C PRO A 86 3.67 15.31 14.59
N THR A 87 3.38 16.31 13.75
CA THR A 87 2.08 16.48 13.09
C THR A 87 2.08 15.74 11.75
N PRO A 88 1.06 14.92 11.44
CA PRO A 88 0.91 14.36 10.11
C PRO A 88 0.63 15.48 9.09
N PHE A 89 1.03 15.29 7.83
CA PHE A 89 0.67 16.21 6.75
C PHE A 89 -0.84 16.31 6.61
N LEU A 90 -1.52 15.16 6.62
CA LEU A 90 -2.97 15.03 6.67
C LEU A 90 -3.37 13.71 7.33
N SER A 91 -4.61 13.65 7.81
CA SER A 91 -5.24 12.44 8.33
C SER A 91 -6.62 12.27 7.70
N LEU A 92 -6.84 11.14 7.03
CA LEU A 92 -8.11 10.79 6.39
C LEU A 92 -8.87 9.76 7.22
N ASN A 93 -10.21 9.85 7.19
CA ASN A 93 -11.05 8.73 7.60
C ASN A 93 -11.05 7.69 6.47
N VAL A 94 -10.52 6.50 6.74
CA VAL A 94 -10.36 5.42 5.75
C VAL A 94 -10.95 4.11 6.28
N ASP A 95 -11.40 3.24 5.38
CA ASP A 95 -11.50 1.82 5.72
C ASP A 95 -10.10 1.21 5.63
N SER A 96 -9.60 0.65 6.73
CA SER A 96 -8.27 0.02 6.82
C SER A 96 -8.34 -1.51 6.97
N THR A 97 -9.48 -2.11 6.64
CA THR A 97 -9.66 -3.57 6.71
C THR A 97 -8.88 -4.26 5.59
N GLY A 98 -8.06 -5.26 5.93
CA GLY A 98 -7.31 -6.05 4.94
C GLY A 98 -6.19 -5.24 4.29
N GLU A 99 -6.23 -5.10 2.96
CA GLU A 99 -5.31 -4.28 2.16
C GLU A 99 -5.84 -2.86 1.92
N ARG A 100 -7.02 -2.52 2.44
CA ARG A 100 -7.59 -1.17 2.33
C ARG A 100 -6.83 -0.18 3.21
N GLY A 101 -6.95 1.11 2.91
CA GLY A 101 -6.37 2.18 3.71
C GLY A 101 -5.97 3.39 2.86
N LEU A 102 -5.02 4.18 3.35
CA LEU A 102 -4.24 5.09 2.52
C LEU A 102 -3.11 4.29 1.86
N LEU A 103 -3.08 4.21 0.53
CA LEU A 103 -2.27 3.22 -0.21
C LEU A 103 -1.32 3.84 -1.24
N GLY A 104 -1.52 5.10 -1.60
CA GLY A 104 -0.69 5.79 -2.58
C GLY A 104 -0.55 7.26 -2.28
N VAL A 105 0.61 7.81 -2.62
CA VAL A 105 0.92 9.25 -2.60
C VAL A 105 1.79 9.57 -3.81
N THR A 106 1.57 10.70 -4.47
CA THR A 106 2.48 11.27 -5.46
C THR A 106 2.33 12.78 -5.51
N PHE A 107 3.27 13.48 -6.16
CA PHE A 107 3.30 14.94 -6.25
C PHE A 107 3.09 15.40 -7.68
N ASP A 108 2.44 16.55 -7.87
CA ASP A 108 2.37 17.15 -9.19
C ASP A 108 3.79 17.43 -9.73
N PRO A 109 4.07 17.22 -11.03
CA PRO A 109 5.32 17.66 -11.64
C PRO A 109 5.61 19.15 -11.44
N GLN A 110 4.58 19.97 -11.18
CA GLN A 110 4.67 21.40 -10.88
C GLN A 110 4.53 21.73 -9.39
N PHE A 111 4.77 20.77 -8.48
CA PHE A 111 4.61 20.92 -7.02
C PHE A 111 5.27 22.16 -6.41
N ALA A 112 6.40 22.62 -6.99
CA ALA A 112 7.09 23.84 -6.55
C ALA A 112 6.25 25.12 -6.74
N ILE A 113 5.22 25.07 -7.59
CA ILE A 113 4.36 26.18 -7.99
C ILE A 113 2.94 25.99 -7.45
N ASP A 114 2.34 24.81 -7.65
CA ASP A 114 0.93 24.55 -7.32
C ASP A 114 0.72 23.90 -5.95
N HIS A 115 1.77 23.30 -5.39
CA HIS A 115 1.78 22.60 -4.12
C HIS A 115 0.81 21.41 -4.06
N TYR A 116 0.52 20.77 -5.19
CA TYR A 116 -0.45 19.68 -5.25
C TYR A 116 0.12 18.31 -4.87
N VAL A 117 -0.59 17.64 -3.96
CA VAL A 117 -0.31 16.28 -3.48
C VAL A 117 -1.49 15.40 -3.79
N TYR A 118 -1.25 14.25 -4.42
CA TYR A 118 -2.27 13.29 -4.82
C TYR A 118 -2.19 12.07 -3.92
N VAL A 119 -3.33 11.54 -3.51
CA VAL A 119 -3.41 10.33 -2.68
C VAL A 119 -4.42 9.34 -3.24
N TYR A 120 -4.11 8.05 -3.08
CA TYR A 120 -5.03 6.95 -3.34
C TYR A 120 -5.42 6.30 -2.02
N TYR A 121 -6.71 6.20 -1.73
CA TYR A 121 -7.18 5.65 -0.45
C TYR A 121 -8.56 5.01 -0.56
N THR A 122 -8.91 4.20 0.43
CA THR A 122 -10.24 3.58 0.53
C THR A 122 -11.17 4.41 1.40
N VAL A 123 -12.20 5.00 0.79
CA VAL A 123 -13.29 5.68 1.48
C VAL A 123 -14.15 4.64 2.20
N PRO A 124 -14.46 4.82 3.49
CA PRO A 124 -15.30 3.87 4.21
C PRO A 124 -16.73 3.88 3.68
N GLY A 125 -17.34 2.70 3.66
CA GLY A 125 -18.76 2.55 3.41
C GLY A 125 -19.61 3.04 4.57
N ASN A 126 -20.92 3.12 4.32
CA ASN A 126 -21.93 3.33 5.34
C ASN A 126 -23.04 2.27 5.17
N SER A 127 -22.95 1.21 5.96
CA SER A 127 -23.91 0.09 5.89
C SER A 127 -25.35 0.51 6.21
N ALA A 128 -25.55 1.53 7.07
CA ALA A 128 -26.88 2.04 7.38
C ALA A 128 -27.54 2.77 6.19
N LEU A 129 -26.73 3.26 5.26
CA LEU A 129 -27.16 3.92 4.02
C LEU A 129 -27.01 3.02 2.78
N GLY A 130 -26.60 1.76 2.95
CA GLY A 130 -26.33 0.85 1.83
C GLY A 130 -25.14 1.26 0.95
N VAL A 131 -24.23 2.09 1.47
CA VAL A 131 -23.04 2.55 0.74
C VAL A 131 -21.87 1.61 1.05
N ALA A 132 -21.33 0.96 0.02
CA ALA A 132 -20.13 0.13 0.16
C ALA A 132 -18.85 1.00 0.09
N PRO A 133 -17.74 0.54 0.71
CA PRO A 133 -16.46 1.22 0.60
C PRO A 133 -15.98 1.23 -0.86
N HIS A 134 -15.19 2.22 -1.24
CA HIS A 134 -14.60 2.31 -2.58
C HIS A 134 -13.23 2.96 -2.52
N ASN A 135 -12.41 2.70 -3.53
CA ASN A 135 -11.14 3.40 -3.68
C ASN A 135 -11.35 4.75 -4.37
N ARG A 136 -10.58 5.75 -3.93
CA ARG A 136 -10.64 7.12 -4.40
C ARG A 136 -9.25 7.66 -4.67
N VAL A 137 -9.14 8.52 -5.69
CA VAL A 137 -8.03 9.45 -5.84
C VAL A 137 -8.52 10.86 -5.51
N SER A 138 -7.80 11.52 -4.60
CA SER A 138 -8.03 12.94 -4.26
C SER A 138 -6.72 13.72 -4.40
N ARG A 139 -6.86 15.00 -4.71
CA ARG A 139 -5.77 15.99 -4.67
C ARG A 139 -5.96 16.91 -3.46
N PHE A 140 -4.86 17.30 -2.84
CA PHE A 140 -4.78 18.27 -1.75
C PHE A 140 -3.77 19.36 -2.10
N THR A 141 -3.90 20.53 -1.50
CA THR A 141 -2.89 21.60 -1.61
C THR A 141 -2.05 21.63 -0.34
N ALA A 142 -0.74 21.55 -0.46
CA ALA A 142 0.17 21.74 0.68
C ALA A 142 0.19 23.20 1.14
N ASN A 143 0.26 23.39 2.46
CA ASN A 143 0.53 24.65 3.15
C ASN A 143 1.71 24.42 4.09
N GLY A 144 2.92 24.41 3.53
CA GLY A 144 4.13 24.01 4.25
C GLY A 144 4.14 22.50 4.55
N ASP A 145 4.29 22.15 5.83
CA ASP A 145 4.40 20.76 6.31
C ASP A 145 3.04 20.09 6.60
N VAL A 146 1.93 20.76 6.28
CA VAL A 146 0.55 20.24 6.40
C VAL A 146 -0.27 20.50 5.15
N ALA A 147 -1.34 19.74 4.93
CA ALA A 147 -2.34 20.06 3.91
C ALA A 147 -3.16 21.30 4.32
N MET A 148 -3.49 22.14 3.35
CA MET A 148 -4.44 23.23 3.53
C MET A 148 -5.81 22.67 3.89
N ALA A 149 -6.40 23.16 4.98
CA ALA A 149 -7.70 22.71 5.44
C ALA A 149 -8.78 22.92 4.36
N GLY A 150 -9.59 21.88 4.12
CA GLY A 150 -10.65 21.92 3.11
C GLY A 150 -10.17 21.93 1.65
N SER A 151 -8.88 21.71 1.38
CA SER A 151 -8.34 21.70 0.01
C SER A 151 -8.57 20.40 -0.77
N GLU A 152 -9.23 19.41 -0.17
CA GLU A 152 -9.51 18.16 -0.85
C GLU A 152 -10.32 18.40 -2.13
N THR A 153 -9.80 17.92 -3.25
CA THR A 153 -10.50 17.81 -4.52
C THR A 153 -10.57 16.32 -4.89
N PRO A 154 -11.72 15.65 -4.73
CA PRO A 154 -11.91 14.29 -5.24
C PRO A 154 -11.81 14.29 -6.77
N LEU A 155 -10.99 13.40 -7.33
CA LEU A 155 -10.74 13.33 -8.77
C LEU A 155 -11.36 12.08 -9.41
N LEU A 156 -11.37 10.97 -8.68
CA LEU A 156 -11.85 9.70 -9.19
C LEU A 156 -12.42 8.86 -8.06
N ASP A 157 -13.69 8.48 -8.18
CA ASP A 157 -14.31 7.40 -7.43
C ASP A 157 -14.36 6.13 -8.27
N LEU A 158 -13.83 5.05 -7.72
CA LEU A 158 -13.90 3.71 -8.30
C LEU A 158 -15.15 2.97 -7.83
N GLU A 159 -15.43 1.86 -8.50
CA GLU A 159 -16.56 1.00 -8.21
C GLU A 159 -16.55 0.48 -6.75
N PRO A 160 -17.73 0.25 -6.15
CA PRO A 160 -17.81 -0.26 -4.80
C PRO A 160 -17.08 -1.59 -4.60
N LEU A 161 -16.42 -1.72 -3.46
CA LEU A 161 -15.62 -2.88 -3.08
C LEU A 161 -16.42 -3.84 -2.21
N GLY A 162 -16.35 -5.13 -2.53
CA GLY A 162 -16.81 -6.21 -1.64
C GLY A 162 -15.64 -6.74 -0.82
N PRO A 163 -14.69 -7.47 -1.45
CA PRO A 163 -13.45 -7.93 -0.82
C PRO A 163 -12.54 -6.81 -0.34
N SER A 164 -11.76 -7.11 0.70
CA SER A 164 -10.78 -6.22 1.33
C SER A 164 -9.35 -6.41 0.81
N ASN A 165 -9.18 -7.16 -0.28
CA ASN A 165 -7.91 -7.42 -0.94
C ASN A 165 -7.99 -7.12 -2.44
N HIS A 166 -6.82 -7.10 -3.08
CA HIS A 166 -6.60 -6.67 -4.46
C HIS A 166 -7.11 -5.25 -4.68
N ASN A 167 -6.70 -4.32 -3.81
CA ASN A 167 -7.13 -2.93 -3.86
C ASN A 167 -6.24 -2.04 -4.75
N GLY A 168 -5.05 -2.49 -5.13
CA GLY A 168 -4.09 -1.68 -5.90
C GLY A 168 -3.54 -0.52 -5.06
N GLY A 169 -3.34 0.64 -5.69
CA GLY A 169 -3.04 1.89 -4.99
C GLY A 169 -1.73 2.57 -5.37
N ALA A 170 -0.90 1.94 -6.22
CA ALA A 170 0.22 2.65 -6.82
C ALA A 170 -0.30 3.80 -7.71
N ILE A 171 0.26 4.98 -7.52
CA ILE A 171 -0.11 6.20 -8.23
C ILE A 171 1.15 6.99 -8.55
N HIS A 172 1.30 7.46 -9.79
CA HIS A 172 2.49 8.22 -10.20
C HIS A 172 2.21 9.06 -11.45
N PHE A 173 2.91 10.18 -11.60
CA PHE A 173 2.91 10.92 -12.86
C PHE A 173 3.84 10.27 -13.89
N GLY A 174 3.33 10.11 -15.11
CA GLY A 174 4.13 9.71 -16.26
C GLY A 174 4.88 10.89 -16.88
N PRO A 175 5.89 10.63 -17.74
CA PRO A 175 6.64 11.68 -18.44
C PRO A 175 5.78 12.51 -19.42
N ASP A 176 4.56 12.07 -19.71
CA ASP A 176 3.55 12.78 -20.53
C ASP A 176 2.64 13.71 -19.70
N GLY A 177 2.95 13.90 -18.42
CA GLY A 177 2.19 14.74 -17.50
C GLY A 177 0.79 14.21 -17.22
N LYS A 178 0.62 12.89 -17.22
CA LYS A 178 -0.63 12.23 -16.85
C LYS A 178 -0.46 11.43 -15.58
N LEU A 179 -1.55 11.31 -14.83
CA LEU A 179 -1.60 10.57 -13.59
C LEU A 179 -1.98 9.12 -13.89
N TYR A 180 -1.07 8.20 -13.58
CA TYR A 180 -1.27 6.76 -13.74
C TYR A 180 -1.67 6.14 -12.41
N ILE A 181 -2.70 5.29 -12.44
CA ILE A 181 -3.29 4.70 -11.23
C ILE A 181 -3.43 3.19 -11.43
N ALA A 182 -2.78 2.41 -10.57
CA ALA A 182 -2.91 0.95 -10.57
C ALA A 182 -4.12 0.52 -9.72
N VAL A 183 -5.14 -0.02 -10.37
CA VAL A 183 -6.40 -0.44 -9.74
C VAL A 183 -6.47 -1.96 -9.73
N GLY A 184 -6.63 -2.54 -8.53
CA GLY A 184 -6.78 -3.98 -8.39
C GLY A 184 -8.15 -4.50 -8.87
N ASP A 185 -8.25 -5.81 -9.09
CA ASP A 185 -9.45 -6.46 -9.64
C ASP A 185 -10.55 -6.76 -8.60
N ASN A 186 -10.31 -6.34 -7.35
CA ASN A 186 -11.16 -6.60 -6.19
C ASN A 186 -11.45 -8.10 -5.96
N ALA A 187 -10.41 -8.93 -6.10
CA ALA A 187 -10.41 -10.39 -5.94
C ALA A 187 -11.33 -11.13 -6.93
N LYS A 188 -11.70 -10.46 -8.03
CA LYS A 188 -12.47 -11.03 -9.12
C LYS A 188 -11.71 -10.84 -10.43
N GLY A 189 -10.87 -11.83 -10.76
CA GLY A 189 -9.97 -11.76 -11.92
C GLY A 189 -10.65 -11.52 -13.28
N SER A 190 -11.94 -11.84 -13.43
CA SER A 190 -12.69 -11.50 -14.65
C SER A 190 -12.89 -10.00 -14.85
N ASN A 191 -12.78 -9.18 -13.79
CA ASN A 191 -12.81 -7.72 -13.91
C ASN A 191 -11.62 -7.21 -14.73
N SER A 192 -10.44 -7.81 -14.60
CA SER A 192 -9.23 -7.40 -15.34
C SER A 192 -9.41 -7.50 -16.86
N GLN A 193 -10.18 -8.49 -17.33
CA GLN A 193 -10.49 -8.69 -18.75
C GLN A 193 -11.71 -7.87 -19.23
N SER A 194 -12.56 -7.41 -18.32
CA SER A 194 -13.76 -6.66 -18.66
C SER A 194 -13.43 -5.19 -18.89
N LEU A 195 -13.86 -4.66 -20.04
CA LEU A 195 -13.78 -3.24 -20.38
C LEU A 195 -14.93 -2.41 -19.77
N ASN A 196 -15.94 -3.07 -19.16
CA ASN A 196 -17.09 -2.41 -18.53
C ASN A 196 -16.81 -2.02 -17.06
N THR A 197 -15.57 -2.13 -16.60
CA THR A 197 -15.15 -1.76 -15.25
C THR A 197 -13.72 -1.26 -15.26
N ARG A 198 -13.42 -0.34 -14.34
CA ARG A 198 -12.08 0.21 -14.09
C ARG A 198 -11.27 -0.67 -13.14
N LEU A 199 -11.83 -1.76 -12.63
CA LEU A 199 -11.13 -2.72 -11.77
C LEU A 199 -10.16 -3.59 -12.58
N GLY A 200 -8.99 -3.86 -12.00
CA GLY A 200 -7.93 -4.67 -12.62
C GLY A 200 -7.27 -3.97 -13.82
N LYS A 201 -7.01 -2.65 -13.70
CA LYS A 201 -6.52 -1.80 -14.78
C LYS A 201 -5.34 -0.92 -14.33
N ILE A 202 -4.60 -0.42 -15.31
CA ILE A 202 -3.81 0.81 -15.16
C ILE A 202 -4.61 1.92 -15.81
N LEU A 203 -5.11 2.86 -15.01
CA LEU A 203 -5.82 4.03 -15.52
C LEU A 203 -4.84 5.16 -15.81
N ARG A 204 -5.22 6.05 -16.73
CA ARG A 204 -4.45 7.24 -17.11
C ARG A 204 -5.41 8.43 -17.18
N ILE A 205 -5.29 9.38 -16.25
CA ILE A 205 -6.10 10.60 -16.19
C ILE A 205 -5.24 11.87 -16.32
N ASN A 206 -5.87 12.99 -16.65
CA ASN A 206 -5.25 14.30 -16.51
C ASN A 206 -5.10 14.67 -15.01
N PRO A 207 -4.20 15.60 -14.65
CA PRO A 207 -4.01 16.02 -13.25
C PRO A 207 -5.26 16.57 -12.57
N ASP A 208 -6.25 17.02 -13.35
CA ASP A 208 -7.55 17.55 -12.88
C ASP A 208 -8.65 16.48 -12.78
N GLY A 209 -8.32 15.22 -13.06
CA GLY A 209 -9.28 14.10 -13.05
C GLY A 209 -10.00 13.87 -14.38
N SER A 210 -9.84 14.75 -15.37
CA SER A 210 -10.46 14.56 -16.69
C SER A 210 -9.78 13.44 -17.49
N ILE A 211 -10.49 12.89 -18.46
CA ILE A 211 -10.01 11.77 -19.29
C ILE A 211 -9.17 12.35 -20.46
N PRO A 212 -7.89 11.96 -20.61
CA PRO A 212 -7.12 12.30 -21.80
C PRO A 212 -7.61 11.48 -23.00
N VAL A 213 -7.25 11.88 -24.22
CA VAL A 213 -7.50 11.05 -25.42
C VAL A 213 -6.96 9.64 -25.16
N ASN A 214 -7.84 8.64 -25.30
CA ASN A 214 -7.58 7.27 -24.87
C ASN A 214 -7.92 6.27 -25.99
N PRO A 215 -7.10 5.22 -26.21
CA PRO A 215 -7.31 4.24 -27.27
C PRO A 215 -8.63 3.47 -27.22
N PHE A 216 -9.42 3.58 -26.15
CA PHE A 216 -10.68 2.86 -25.96
C PHE A 216 -11.93 3.75 -25.93
N ASP A 217 -11.83 5.02 -26.33
CA ASP A 217 -12.92 6.01 -26.24
C ASP A 217 -14.22 5.59 -26.94
N SER A 218 -14.17 4.65 -27.90
CA SER A 218 -15.36 4.10 -28.58
C SER A 218 -15.87 2.78 -28.00
N MET A 219 -15.19 2.21 -26.99
CA MET A 219 -15.44 0.88 -26.44
C MET A 219 -15.71 0.86 -24.93
N THR A 220 -15.42 1.96 -24.23
CA THR A 220 -15.65 2.09 -22.78
C THR A 220 -16.46 3.36 -22.47
N THR A 221 -17.20 3.32 -21.36
CA THR A 221 -17.88 4.52 -20.81
C THR A 221 -17.07 5.17 -19.68
N GLY A 222 -15.77 4.90 -19.61
CA GLY A 222 -14.88 5.40 -18.56
C GLY A 222 -13.42 5.18 -18.91
N VAL A 223 -12.58 5.93 -18.19
CA VAL A 223 -11.11 6.09 -18.30
C VAL A 223 -10.37 4.88 -18.85
#